data_AF-A0A4Q3JII9-F1
#
_entry.id   AF-A0A4Q3JII9-F1
#
_cell.length_a   1.000
_cell.length_b   1.000
_cell.length_c   1.000
_cell.angle_alpha   90.00
_cell.angle_beta   90.00
_cell.angle_gamma   90.00
#
_symmetry.space_group_name_H-M   'P 1'
#
loop_
_entity.id
_entity.type
_entity.pdbx_description
1 polymer ?
#
loop_
_entity_poly.entity_id
_entity_poly.type
_entity_poly.pdbx_seq_one_letter_code
_entity_poly.pdbx_strand_id
1 'polypeptide(L)'
;MDPWITAQLKAKGLLTEDLSDEEDEDEDESDDDDDEDSDDEDSNDEDSDDEDSDEDAPPRKAAAKKAVAKAAPKVKSDLGKREYKEKKQAEAVERRVLKRLARQAYTAAHIAHLGAGIFWRDDTRRPDAFDHPQRETRAQELKLELTDAKQLAGALGLTIPALRWLSFHREVDTGTHYRSWQIPKRDGKSTRTISSPKKQLKTAQRWLLRNVLEKLPVHGAAHGFLSARSIVTNAQVHAGAEVVIKVDIKDFFPSITWKRVKGLLRKHGLPEGVATLLSLLSTEAPRDVVQFRGKTLYVAKGPRALPQGAPTSPALTNAICLRLDRRLSGLARSLGFRYTRYADDLTFSWHPEPVLPGTSPQPGTGALLRGIGQILEGEGFSLNQAKTRIMRDGTRQAITGLIVNGAPGKATARVPRETLRQLRAAIHNREAGKPGRPGEGLEQLRGMAAFVHMTDAARGKALLARIDALAARDKG
;
A
#
# COMPACT_ATOMS: atom_id res chain seq x y z
N MET A 1 -16.47 16.84 14.84
CA MET A 1 -15.75 16.30 13.65
C MET A 1 -14.69 15.32 14.15
N ASP A 2 -14.21 14.37 13.33
CA ASP A 2 -13.12 13.45 13.74
C ASP A 2 -11.86 14.28 14.10
N PRO A 3 -11.25 14.13 15.29
CA PRO A 3 -10.14 14.98 15.73
C PRO A 3 -8.95 15.02 14.76
N TRP A 4 -8.66 13.91 14.07
CA TRP A 4 -7.61 13.88 13.05
C TRP A 4 -7.99 14.73 11.82
N ILE A 5 -9.26 14.70 11.42
CA ILE A 5 -9.78 15.54 10.32
C ILE A 5 -9.75 17.01 10.73
N THR A 6 -10.16 17.34 11.96
CA THR A 6 -10.07 18.70 12.51
C THR A 6 -8.64 19.22 12.48
N ALA A 7 -7.66 18.43 12.95
CA ALA A 7 -6.24 18.80 12.94
C ALA A 7 -5.72 19.03 11.50
N GLN A 8 -6.08 18.17 10.54
CA GLN A 8 -5.68 18.32 9.13
C GLN A 8 -6.32 19.52 8.41
N LEU A 9 -7.43 20.06 8.94
CA LEU A 9 -8.08 21.28 8.44
C LEU A 9 -7.56 22.54 9.14
N LYS A 10 -7.34 22.53 10.46
CA LYS A 10 -6.65 23.61 11.20
C LYS A 10 -5.24 23.82 10.65
N ALA A 11 -4.47 22.75 10.43
CA ALA A 11 -3.12 22.79 9.82
C ALA A 11 -3.06 23.29 8.36
N LYS A 12 -4.20 23.66 7.77
CA LYS A 12 -4.32 24.33 6.46
C LYS A 12 -5.00 25.70 6.51
N GLY A 13 -5.30 26.23 7.69
CA GLY A 13 -6.09 27.46 7.85
C GLY A 13 -7.50 27.34 7.28
N LEU A 14 -8.06 26.12 7.25
CA LEU A 14 -9.42 25.88 6.75
C LEU A 14 -10.46 25.91 7.86
N LEU A 15 -10.10 25.49 9.08
CA LEU A 15 -10.75 25.96 10.29
C LEU A 15 -9.86 27.04 10.91
N THR A 16 -10.47 28.18 11.23
CA THR A 16 -10.00 29.06 12.31
C THR A 16 -10.25 28.37 13.65
N GLU A 17 -9.75 28.94 14.73
CA GLU A 17 -10.21 28.54 16.06
C GLU A 17 -11.54 29.27 16.30
N ASP A 18 -12.48 28.58 16.94
CA ASP A 18 -13.78 29.19 17.25
C ASP A 18 -13.55 30.18 18.40
N LEU A 19 -13.90 31.45 18.18
CA LEU A 19 -13.98 32.44 19.24
C LEU A 19 -15.18 32.06 20.11
N SER A 20 -14.93 31.75 21.37
CA SER A 20 -15.93 31.42 22.37
C SER A 20 -15.62 32.18 23.66
N ASP A 21 -15.75 33.49 23.58
CA ASP A 21 -16.05 34.34 24.71
C ASP A 21 -17.48 34.85 24.47
N GLU A 22 -18.35 34.71 25.47
CA GLU A 22 -19.78 35.01 25.36
C GLU A 22 -20.01 36.47 25.77
N GLU A 23 -20.41 37.31 24.81
CA GLU A 23 -20.88 38.68 25.07
C GLU A 23 -22.33 38.61 25.59
N ASP A 24 -22.49 38.50 26.91
CA ASP A 24 -23.72 38.93 27.60
C ASP A 24 -23.50 40.36 28.11
N GLU A 25 -24.42 41.26 27.77
CA GLU A 25 -24.46 42.66 28.22
C GLU A 25 -25.09 42.75 29.63
N ASP A 26 -24.61 43.66 30.49
CA ASP A 26 -25.47 44.52 31.32
C ASP A 26 -24.62 45.60 32.04
N GLU A 27 -25.28 46.65 32.51
CA GLU A 27 -24.70 47.92 32.99
C GLU A 27 -24.43 47.90 34.52
N ASP A 28 -23.41 48.60 35.02
CA ASP A 28 -23.60 49.84 35.82
C ASP A 28 -22.33 50.42 36.50
N GLU A 29 -22.41 51.74 36.69
CA GLU A 29 -21.77 52.66 37.67
C GLU A 29 -20.26 52.62 38.01
N SER A 30 -19.76 53.81 38.34
CA SER A 30 -18.40 54.14 38.76
C SER A 30 -18.21 54.04 40.27
N ASP A 31 -16.96 53.87 40.73
CA ASP A 31 -16.21 54.94 41.42
C ASP A 31 -14.84 54.46 41.95
N ASP A 32 -14.11 55.43 42.51
CA ASP A 32 -12.95 55.35 43.40
C ASP A 32 -11.56 54.92 42.88
N ASP A 33 -10.60 55.79 43.23
CA ASP A 33 -9.15 55.66 43.12
C ASP A 33 -8.59 54.64 44.13
N ASP A 34 -7.34 54.18 43.91
CA ASP A 34 -6.31 54.21 44.98
C ASP A 34 -4.89 54.06 44.39
N ASP A 35 -3.90 54.64 45.08
CA ASP A 35 -2.47 54.59 44.73
C ASP A 35 -1.77 53.31 45.24
N GLU A 36 -0.61 52.94 44.66
CA GLU A 36 0.64 52.64 45.40
C GLU A 36 1.80 52.19 44.45
N ASP A 37 2.89 52.96 44.46
CA ASP A 37 4.29 52.58 44.79
C ASP A 37 4.69 51.08 44.89
N SER A 38 5.94 50.64 44.61
CA SER A 38 7.14 51.30 44.04
C SER A 38 8.27 50.30 43.68
N ASP A 39 9.35 50.86 43.10
CA ASP A 39 10.79 50.51 43.27
C ASP A 39 11.49 49.34 42.54
N ASP A 40 12.83 49.49 42.55
CA ASP A 40 13.87 48.85 41.73
C ASP A 40 14.27 47.42 42.16
N GLU A 41 15.04 46.71 41.31
CA GLU A 41 16.45 46.38 41.63
C GLU A 41 17.24 45.87 40.40
N ASP A 42 18.54 46.20 40.35
CA ASP A 42 19.52 45.82 39.32
C ASP A 42 20.29 44.54 39.74
N SER A 43 20.83 43.75 38.79
CA SER A 43 21.84 42.71 39.09
C SER A 43 22.72 42.28 37.90
N ASN A 44 23.98 42.71 37.98
CA ASN A 44 25.21 42.16 37.39
C ASN A 44 25.52 40.72 37.93
N ASP A 45 26.45 39.87 37.45
CA ASP A 45 27.31 39.77 36.24
C ASP A 45 27.96 38.33 36.16
N GLU A 46 29.02 38.15 35.37
CA GLU A 46 30.14 37.18 35.51
C GLU A 46 30.00 35.67 35.10
N ASP A 47 30.50 35.38 33.89
CA ASP A 47 31.64 34.48 33.52
C ASP A 47 31.93 33.09 34.14
N SER A 48 32.41 32.17 33.28
CA SER A 48 33.46 31.17 33.59
C SER A 48 34.15 30.64 32.31
N ASP A 49 35.48 30.59 32.28
CA ASP A 49 36.30 29.93 31.23
C ASP A 49 36.72 28.49 31.61
N ASP A 50 37.23 27.72 30.64
CA ASP A 50 38.16 26.59 30.87
C ASP A 50 39.00 26.31 29.59
N GLU A 51 40.28 25.95 29.72
CA GLU A 51 41.29 25.95 28.63
C GLU A 51 41.82 24.54 28.21
N ASP A 52 42.79 24.54 27.28
CA ASP A 52 43.70 23.46 26.84
C ASP A 52 43.12 22.28 25.98
N SER A 53 43.79 21.83 24.90
CA SER A 53 45.12 22.15 24.34
C SER A 53 45.23 21.78 22.83
N ASP A 54 46.39 22.02 22.19
CA ASP A 54 46.68 21.96 20.73
C ASP A 54 47.82 20.93 20.41
N GLU A 55 48.37 20.66 19.21
CA GLU A 55 48.36 21.24 17.84
C GLU A 55 48.79 20.14 16.83
N ASP A 56 48.47 20.25 15.52
CA ASP A 56 49.41 19.80 14.45
C ASP A 56 49.13 20.49 13.09
N ALA A 57 50.06 21.34 12.67
CA ALA A 57 49.93 22.19 11.48
C ALA A 57 50.37 21.52 10.15
N PRO A 58 50.21 22.20 8.99
CA PRO A 58 51.33 23.06 8.59
C PRO A 58 50.93 24.39 7.88
N PRO A 59 51.71 25.48 8.07
CA PRO A 59 51.31 26.82 7.63
C PRO A 59 51.70 27.15 6.18
N ARG A 60 50.82 27.87 5.45
CA ARG A 60 51.19 28.59 4.20
C ARG A 60 50.46 29.93 4.04
N LYS A 61 51.20 30.93 3.50
CA LYS A 61 50.75 32.27 3.04
C LYS A 61 50.69 33.43 4.06
N ALA A 62 51.68 33.53 4.95
CA ALA A 62 52.05 34.81 5.58
C ALA A 62 52.95 35.70 4.67
N ALA A 63 52.58 35.86 3.39
CA ALA A 63 53.30 36.69 2.42
C ALA A 63 52.35 37.30 1.38
N ALA A 64 52.66 38.52 0.91
CA ALA A 64 51.90 39.33 -0.07
C ALA A 64 50.72 40.21 0.45
N LYS A 65 50.84 40.84 1.64
CA LYS A 65 50.00 41.99 2.05
C LYS A 65 50.81 43.22 2.47
N LYS A 66 51.76 43.69 1.64
CA LYS A 66 52.45 44.98 1.84
C LYS A 66 52.82 45.72 0.55
N ALA A 67 51.94 45.66 -0.46
CA ALA A 67 52.11 46.34 -1.75
C ALA A 67 50.77 46.73 -2.40
N VAL A 68 49.97 47.56 -1.73
CA VAL A 68 48.85 48.29 -2.35
C VAL A 68 49.00 49.75 -1.96
N ALA A 69 49.33 50.59 -2.93
CA ALA A 69 49.49 52.04 -2.73
C ALA A 69 48.15 52.71 -2.38
N LYS A 70 48.19 53.90 -1.77
CA LYS A 70 47.01 54.74 -1.48
C LYS A 70 46.28 55.14 -2.76
N ALA A 71 45.34 54.33 -3.21
CA ALA A 71 44.22 54.77 -4.03
C ALA A 71 43.10 55.23 -3.09
N ALA A 72 42.87 56.54 -3.00
CA ALA A 72 41.74 57.07 -2.22
C ALA A 72 40.42 56.48 -2.75
N PRO A 73 39.43 56.17 -1.88
CA PRO A 73 38.14 55.71 -2.34
C PRO A 73 37.50 56.84 -3.16
N LYS A 74 37.44 56.68 -4.49
CA LYS A 74 36.69 57.59 -5.36
C LYS A 74 35.23 57.59 -4.89
N VAL A 75 34.84 58.63 -4.17
CA VAL A 75 33.46 58.89 -3.82
C VAL A 75 32.71 59.03 -5.14
N LYS A 76 32.00 57.98 -5.54
CA LYS A 76 31.10 58.05 -6.70
C LYS A 76 30.14 59.21 -6.45
N SER A 77 29.94 60.06 -7.45
CA SER A 77 28.83 61.01 -7.44
C SER A 77 27.52 60.27 -7.18
N ASP A 78 26.50 60.94 -6.65
CA ASP A 78 25.23 60.28 -6.37
C ASP A 78 24.54 59.75 -7.64
N LEU A 79 24.87 60.31 -8.81
CA LEU A 79 24.61 59.73 -10.13
C LEU A 79 25.30 58.36 -10.29
N GLY A 80 26.63 58.27 -10.14
CA GLY A 80 27.37 57.00 -10.21
C GLY A 80 27.01 55.97 -9.12
N LYS A 81 26.39 56.41 -8.01
CA LYS A 81 25.76 55.53 -7.01
C LYS A 81 24.38 55.02 -7.49
N ARG A 82 23.57 55.86 -8.14
CA ARG A 82 22.28 55.50 -8.76
C ARG A 82 22.46 54.52 -9.91
N GLU A 83 23.30 54.85 -10.90
CA GLU A 83 23.67 53.97 -12.03
C GLU A 83 24.14 52.59 -11.57
N TYR A 84 24.93 52.53 -10.48
CA TYR A 84 25.40 51.27 -9.90
C TYR A 84 24.29 50.47 -9.20
N LYS A 85 23.34 51.15 -8.53
CA LYS A 85 22.13 50.51 -7.97
C LYS A 85 21.24 49.98 -9.10
N GLU A 86 21.00 50.78 -10.14
CA GLU A 86 20.19 50.43 -11.31
C GLU A 86 20.78 49.25 -12.07
N LYS A 87 22.08 49.26 -12.36
CA LYS A 87 22.77 48.11 -13.00
C LYS A 87 22.68 46.84 -12.15
N LYS A 88 22.81 46.95 -10.82
CA LYS A 88 22.63 45.82 -9.89
C LYS A 88 21.17 45.36 -9.79
N GLN A 89 20.19 46.25 -9.97
CA GLN A 89 18.77 45.90 -10.06
C GLN A 89 18.45 45.18 -11.37
N ALA A 90 18.97 45.66 -12.50
CA ALA A 90 18.84 45.00 -13.81
C ALA A 90 19.45 43.60 -13.78
N GLU A 91 20.69 43.45 -13.31
CA GLU A 91 21.35 42.14 -13.11
C GLU A 91 20.52 41.23 -12.19
N ALA A 92 19.93 41.77 -11.11
CA ALA A 92 19.06 41.00 -10.23
C ALA A 92 17.74 40.58 -10.90
N VAL A 93 17.17 41.37 -11.82
CA VAL A 93 15.99 41.02 -12.63
C VAL A 93 16.35 39.94 -13.64
N GLU A 94 17.43 40.09 -14.41
CA GLU A 94 17.92 39.07 -15.34
C GLU A 94 18.23 37.76 -14.61
N ARG A 95 18.92 37.81 -13.47
CA ARG A 95 19.22 36.64 -12.64
C ARG A 95 17.97 36.00 -12.05
N ARG A 96 16.89 36.77 -11.79
CA ARG A 96 15.57 36.24 -11.42
C ARG A 96 14.89 35.55 -12.61
N VAL A 97 14.97 36.10 -13.83
CA VAL A 97 14.45 35.48 -15.06
C VAL A 97 15.20 34.20 -15.40
N LEU A 98 16.53 34.22 -15.41
CA LEU A 98 17.38 33.04 -15.65
C LEU A 98 17.13 31.94 -14.60
N LYS A 99 17.02 32.29 -13.30
CA LYS A 99 16.61 31.32 -12.26
C LYS A 99 15.22 30.75 -12.50
N ARG A 100 14.26 31.56 -12.98
CA ARG A 100 12.89 31.11 -13.30
C ARG A 100 12.88 30.12 -14.47
N LEU A 101 13.57 30.46 -15.57
CA LEU A 101 13.71 29.60 -16.75
C LEU A 101 14.44 28.29 -16.43
N ALA A 102 15.58 28.37 -15.73
CA ALA A 102 16.32 27.19 -15.27
C ALA A 102 15.47 26.31 -14.34
N ARG A 103 14.68 26.91 -13.44
CA ARG A 103 13.75 26.16 -12.57
C ARG A 103 12.62 25.52 -13.36
N GLN A 104 12.03 26.21 -14.33
CA GLN A 104 10.99 25.67 -15.22
C GLN A 104 11.52 24.46 -15.99
N ALA A 105 12.67 24.60 -16.68
CA ALA A 105 13.34 23.53 -17.41
C ALA A 105 13.66 22.33 -16.49
N TYR A 106 14.21 22.60 -15.29
CA TYR A 106 14.45 21.56 -14.30
C TYR A 106 13.16 20.82 -13.91
N THR A 107 12.07 21.54 -13.60
CA THR A 107 10.79 20.93 -13.19
C THR A 107 10.02 20.24 -14.32
N ALA A 108 10.34 20.56 -15.58
CA ALA A 108 9.81 19.87 -16.76
C ALA A 108 10.52 18.52 -17.00
N ALA A 109 11.78 18.40 -16.57
CA ALA A 109 12.60 17.19 -16.72
C ALA A 109 12.75 16.32 -15.45
N HIS A 110 12.49 16.87 -14.25
CA HIS A 110 12.77 16.20 -12.98
C HIS A 110 11.60 16.32 -11.97
N ILE A 111 11.43 15.27 -11.16
CA ILE A 111 10.52 15.23 -10.02
C ILE A 111 11.36 14.99 -8.77
N ALA A 112 11.56 16.01 -7.94
CA ALA A 112 12.33 15.90 -6.69
C ALA A 112 11.47 16.10 -5.41
N HIS A 113 10.17 16.40 -5.57
CA HIS A 113 9.24 16.63 -4.47
C HIS A 113 7.79 16.31 -4.88
N LEU A 114 7.12 15.51 -4.06
CA LEU A 114 5.75 14.99 -4.29
C LEU A 114 4.82 15.15 -3.08
N GLY A 115 5.22 15.88 -2.04
CA GLY A 115 4.42 16.08 -0.82
C GLY A 115 5.30 16.12 0.43
N ALA A 116 4.70 16.44 1.57
CA ALA A 116 5.39 16.46 2.85
C ALA A 116 6.10 15.12 3.12
N GLY A 117 7.40 15.17 3.46
CA GLY A 117 8.22 13.97 3.67
C GLY A 117 8.50 13.12 2.43
N ILE A 118 8.13 13.56 1.22
CA ILE A 118 8.32 12.80 -0.05
C ILE A 118 9.20 13.60 -1.01
N PHE A 119 10.49 13.44 -0.84
CA PHE A 119 11.56 13.97 -1.70
C PHE A 119 12.71 12.95 -1.81
N TRP A 120 13.57 13.12 -2.80
CA TRP A 120 14.84 12.40 -2.96
C TRP A 120 15.81 13.30 -3.73
N ARG A 121 17.04 12.82 -3.97
CA ARG A 121 18.01 13.49 -4.85
C ARG A 121 18.23 12.62 -6.09
N ASP A 122 18.16 13.22 -7.28
CA ASP A 122 18.46 12.55 -8.56
C ASP A 122 19.98 12.38 -8.80
N ASP A 123 20.81 12.36 -7.74
CA ASP A 123 22.27 12.30 -7.83
C ASP A 123 22.78 10.87 -7.95
N THR A 124 22.79 10.35 -9.18
CA THR A 124 23.25 9.00 -9.53
C THR A 124 24.77 8.80 -9.45
N ARG A 125 25.55 9.83 -9.06
CA ARG A 125 27.03 9.79 -9.03
C ARG A 125 27.59 8.97 -7.86
N ARG A 126 26.76 8.63 -6.88
CA ARG A 126 27.10 7.74 -5.77
C ARG A 126 26.01 6.67 -5.64
N PRO A 127 26.35 5.39 -5.39
CA PRO A 127 25.37 4.40 -4.99
C PRO A 127 24.62 4.86 -3.73
N ASP A 128 23.30 4.76 -3.72
CA ASP A 128 22.50 5.00 -2.52
C ASP A 128 22.74 3.85 -1.52
N ALA A 129 23.09 4.18 -0.28
CA ALA A 129 23.48 3.23 0.76
C ALA A 129 22.37 2.20 1.12
N PHE A 130 21.11 2.46 0.74
CA PHE A 130 19.98 1.56 0.95
C PHE A 130 19.61 0.72 -0.30
N ASP A 131 20.35 0.85 -1.42
CA ASP A 131 20.15 -0.01 -2.59
C ASP A 131 20.77 -1.40 -2.38
N HIS A 132 20.24 -2.40 -3.09
CA HIS A 132 20.77 -3.75 -3.04
C HIS A 132 22.21 -3.78 -3.63
N PRO A 133 23.22 -4.41 -3.01
CA PRO A 133 24.59 -4.40 -3.53
C PRO A 133 24.71 -4.90 -4.97
N GLN A 134 23.86 -5.86 -5.37
CA GLN A 134 23.74 -6.36 -6.74
C GLN A 134 22.60 -5.67 -7.53
N ARG A 135 22.39 -4.36 -7.36
CA ARG A 135 21.29 -3.56 -7.97
C ARG A 135 21.16 -3.80 -9.47
N GLU A 136 22.29 -3.76 -10.17
CA GLU A 136 22.34 -3.74 -11.64
C GLU A 136 21.98 -5.09 -12.26
N THR A 137 22.48 -6.19 -11.71
CA THR A 137 22.06 -7.53 -12.14
C THR A 137 20.56 -7.75 -11.92
N ARG A 138 19.96 -7.21 -10.86
CA ARG A 138 18.50 -7.27 -10.64
C ARG A 138 17.70 -6.40 -11.62
N ALA A 139 18.22 -5.23 -12.00
CA ALA A 139 17.63 -4.41 -13.06
C ALA A 139 17.69 -5.12 -14.43
N GLN A 140 18.76 -5.87 -14.70
CA GLN A 140 18.91 -6.73 -15.87
C GLN A 140 17.96 -7.94 -15.82
N GLU A 141 17.77 -8.60 -14.67
CA GLU A 141 16.74 -9.65 -14.45
C GLU A 141 15.35 -9.13 -14.82
N LEU A 142 15.01 -7.90 -14.38
CA LEU A 142 13.75 -7.24 -14.73
C LEU A 142 13.67 -6.80 -16.20
N LYS A 143 14.78 -6.72 -16.92
CA LYS A 143 14.89 -6.12 -18.27
C LYS A 143 14.30 -4.72 -18.33
N LEU A 144 14.68 -3.85 -17.38
CA LEU A 144 14.19 -2.48 -17.27
C LEU A 144 15.32 -1.49 -16.95
N GLU A 145 15.73 -0.75 -17.98
CA GLU A 145 16.62 0.40 -17.86
C GLU A 145 15.81 1.65 -17.49
N LEU A 146 15.39 1.70 -16.21
CA LEU A 146 14.70 2.85 -15.61
C LEU A 146 15.59 3.47 -14.52
N THR A 147 16.39 4.46 -14.91
CA THR A 147 17.23 5.26 -14.02
C THR A 147 16.52 6.49 -13.48
N ASP A 148 15.66 7.14 -14.28
CA ASP A 148 15.08 8.45 -13.95
C ASP A 148 13.55 8.57 -14.15
N ALA A 149 13.00 9.71 -13.73
CA ALA A 149 11.57 10.04 -13.83
C ALA A 149 11.07 10.31 -15.27
N LYS A 150 11.96 10.66 -16.20
CA LYS A 150 11.66 10.96 -17.62
C LYS A 150 11.49 9.67 -18.41
N GLN A 151 12.40 8.72 -18.24
CA GLN A 151 12.31 7.36 -18.76
C GLN A 151 11.06 6.67 -18.22
N LEU A 152 10.80 6.77 -16.90
CA LEU A 152 9.58 6.21 -16.31
C LEU A 152 8.31 6.86 -16.88
N ALA A 153 8.28 8.19 -17.07
CA ALA A 153 7.15 8.87 -17.69
C ALA A 153 6.92 8.36 -19.13
N GLY A 154 7.98 8.29 -19.95
CA GLY A 154 7.92 7.75 -21.31
C GLY A 154 7.42 6.30 -21.36
N ALA A 155 7.97 5.42 -20.51
CA ALA A 155 7.57 4.02 -20.43
C ALA A 155 6.10 3.83 -20.02
N LEU A 156 5.58 4.70 -19.16
CA LEU A 156 4.16 4.73 -18.75
C LEU A 156 3.22 5.37 -19.78
N GLY A 157 3.73 5.97 -20.85
CA GLY A 157 2.93 6.78 -21.79
C GLY A 157 2.40 8.07 -21.18
N LEU A 158 3.18 8.71 -20.30
CA LEU A 158 2.83 9.90 -19.53
C LEU A 158 3.82 11.05 -19.79
N THR A 159 3.34 12.29 -19.61
CA THR A 159 4.23 13.45 -19.44
C THR A 159 4.70 13.53 -17.99
N ILE A 160 5.85 14.18 -17.74
CA ILE A 160 6.34 14.40 -16.36
C ILE A 160 5.32 15.15 -15.48
N PRO A 161 4.63 16.21 -15.94
CA PRO A 161 3.52 16.81 -15.18
C PRO A 161 2.39 15.84 -14.84
N ALA A 162 2.01 14.93 -15.75
CA ALA A 162 0.97 13.93 -15.50
C ALA A 162 1.45 12.84 -14.50
N LEU A 163 2.67 12.33 -14.66
CA LEU A 163 3.29 11.41 -13.70
C LEU A 163 3.39 12.04 -12.31
N ARG A 164 3.79 13.31 -12.23
CA ARG A 164 3.83 14.09 -10.99
C ARG A 164 2.44 14.20 -10.37
N TRP A 165 1.43 14.60 -11.14
CA TRP A 165 0.06 14.75 -10.66
C TRP A 165 -0.55 13.43 -10.14
N LEU A 166 -0.26 12.29 -10.79
CA LEU A 166 -0.71 10.96 -10.35
C LEU A 166 0.01 10.42 -9.10
N SER A 167 1.22 10.89 -8.81
CA SER A 167 2.04 10.43 -7.69
C SER A 167 2.13 11.41 -6.52
N PHE A 168 1.69 12.66 -6.70
CA PHE A 168 1.70 13.68 -5.65
C PHE A 168 0.73 13.33 -4.53
N HIS A 169 1.20 13.42 -3.28
CA HIS A 169 0.41 13.17 -2.08
C HIS A 169 0.08 14.48 -1.36
N ARG A 170 -1.20 14.60 -0.97
CA ARG A 170 -1.74 15.67 -0.13
C ARG A 170 -2.60 15.01 0.95
N GLU A 171 -2.54 15.54 2.17
CA GLU A 171 -3.46 15.12 3.25
C GLU A 171 -4.90 15.50 2.89
N VAL A 172 -5.18 16.80 2.75
CA VAL A 172 -6.43 17.33 2.18
C VAL A 172 -6.23 17.69 0.70
N ASP A 173 -7.09 17.17 -0.19
CA ASP A 173 -7.11 17.49 -1.62
C ASP A 173 -8.55 17.71 -2.15
N THR A 174 -8.71 18.43 -3.27
CA THR A 174 -10.01 18.66 -3.93
C THR A 174 -10.41 17.55 -4.90
N GLY A 175 -9.56 16.54 -5.06
CA GLY A 175 -9.80 15.39 -5.93
C GLY A 175 -9.09 14.13 -5.45
N THR A 176 -9.29 13.04 -6.17
CA THR A 176 -8.67 11.74 -5.91
C THR A 176 -8.49 10.96 -7.20
N HIS A 177 -7.44 10.13 -7.28
CA HIS A 177 -7.17 9.25 -8.43
C HIS A 177 -7.94 7.92 -8.39
N TYR A 178 -8.76 7.72 -7.36
CA TYR A 178 -9.57 6.53 -7.16
C TYR A 178 -11.07 6.87 -7.15
N ARG A 179 -11.91 5.86 -7.38
CA ARG A 179 -13.33 5.85 -7.02
C ARG A 179 -13.47 4.90 -5.84
N SER A 180 -13.96 5.40 -4.71
CA SER A 180 -14.17 4.62 -3.50
C SER A 180 -15.65 4.33 -3.28
N TRP A 181 -15.99 3.16 -2.77
CA TRP A 181 -17.33 2.80 -2.28
C TRP A 181 -17.23 1.71 -1.22
N GLN A 182 -18.28 1.53 -0.42
CA GLN A 182 -18.35 0.47 0.58
C GLN A 182 -19.16 -0.72 0.06
N ILE A 183 -18.77 -1.93 0.45
CA ILE A 183 -19.56 -3.16 0.29
C ILE A 183 -19.69 -3.82 1.68
N PRO A 184 -20.88 -4.33 2.08
CA PRO A 184 -21.02 -5.10 3.32
C PRO A 184 -20.15 -6.37 3.28
N LYS A 185 -19.50 -6.71 4.40
CA LYS A 185 -18.85 -8.00 4.58
C LYS A 185 -19.91 -9.10 4.73
N ARG A 186 -19.48 -10.35 4.61
CA ARG A 186 -20.35 -11.54 4.75
C ARG A 186 -21.01 -11.69 6.13
N ASP A 187 -20.53 -10.96 7.13
CA ASP A 187 -21.14 -10.85 8.46
C ASP A 187 -22.38 -9.94 8.52
N GLY A 188 -22.62 -9.11 7.48
CA GLY A 188 -23.71 -8.14 7.43
C GLY A 188 -23.59 -6.95 8.40
N LYS A 189 -22.66 -7.00 9.37
CA LYS A 189 -22.50 -6.02 10.45
C LYS A 189 -21.42 -4.98 10.17
N SER A 190 -20.50 -5.26 9.26
CA SER A 190 -19.36 -4.38 8.98
C SER A 190 -19.11 -4.22 7.49
N THR A 191 -18.59 -3.08 7.07
CA THR A 191 -18.31 -2.80 5.65
C THR A 191 -16.83 -2.97 5.29
N ARG A 192 -16.56 -3.00 3.99
CA ARG A 192 -15.23 -3.02 3.36
C ARG A 192 -15.21 -1.94 2.29
N THR A 193 -14.35 -0.93 2.47
CA THR A 193 -14.10 0.08 1.44
C THR A 193 -13.28 -0.53 0.30
N ILE A 194 -13.79 -0.40 -0.92
CA ILE A 194 -13.10 -0.72 -2.16
C ILE A 194 -12.70 0.60 -2.82
N SER A 195 -11.43 0.73 -3.20
CA SER A 195 -10.85 1.91 -3.85
C SER A 195 -10.31 1.47 -5.22
N SER A 196 -11.07 1.74 -6.28
CA SER A 196 -10.73 1.36 -7.66
C SER A 196 -10.07 2.53 -8.41
N PRO A 197 -8.91 2.33 -9.06
CA PRO A 197 -8.18 3.40 -9.76
C PRO A 197 -8.96 3.93 -10.97
N LYS A 198 -8.94 5.26 -11.17
CA LYS A 198 -9.47 5.93 -12.37
C LYS A 198 -8.64 5.55 -13.62
N LYS A 199 -9.22 5.70 -14.82
CA LYS A 199 -8.71 5.17 -16.10
C LYS A 199 -7.20 5.36 -16.30
N GLN A 200 -6.69 6.58 -16.12
CA GLN A 200 -5.28 6.92 -16.34
C GLN A 200 -4.34 6.22 -15.34
N LEU A 201 -4.61 6.32 -14.04
CA LEU A 201 -3.85 5.61 -13.01
C LEU A 201 -3.92 4.08 -13.21
N LYS A 202 -5.07 3.55 -13.60
CA LYS A 202 -5.28 2.13 -13.88
C LYS A 202 -4.45 1.63 -15.06
N THR A 203 -4.18 2.48 -16.06
CA THR A 203 -3.24 2.17 -17.15
C THR A 203 -1.80 2.10 -16.63
N ALA A 204 -1.35 3.10 -15.87
CA ALA A 204 0.00 3.10 -15.29
C ALA A 204 0.24 1.90 -14.34
N GLN A 205 -0.76 1.56 -13.51
CA GLN A 205 -0.73 0.39 -12.64
C GLN A 205 -0.73 -0.94 -13.42
N ARG A 206 -1.43 -1.03 -14.57
CA ARG A 206 -1.37 -2.21 -15.46
C ARG A 206 -0.02 -2.34 -16.16
N TRP A 207 0.63 -1.23 -16.52
CA TRP A 207 1.99 -1.24 -17.01
C TRP A 207 2.96 -1.76 -15.93
N LEU A 208 2.86 -1.23 -14.71
CA LEU A 208 3.68 -1.65 -13.56
C LEU A 208 3.50 -3.15 -13.26
N LEU A 209 2.25 -3.64 -13.27
CA LEU A 209 1.93 -5.05 -13.07
C LEU A 209 2.70 -5.95 -14.05
N ARG A 210 2.56 -5.71 -15.36
CA ARG A 210 3.16 -6.57 -16.40
C ARG A 210 4.67 -6.43 -16.52
N ASN A 211 5.19 -5.21 -16.40
CA ASN A 211 6.60 -4.94 -16.68
C ASN A 211 7.51 -5.13 -15.47
N VAL A 212 6.99 -5.06 -14.24
CA VAL A 212 7.74 -5.27 -13.00
C VAL A 212 7.16 -6.42 -12.18
N LEU A 213 5.90 -6.31 -11.75
CA LEU A 213 5.40 -7.11 -10.62
C LEU A 213 5.21 -8.59 -10.96
N GLU A 214 4.77 -8.90 -12.19
CA GLU A 214 4.64 -10.28 -12.69
C GLU A 214 5.99 -10.99 -12.87
N LYS A 215 7.11 -10.25 -12.85
CA LYS A 215 8.49 -10.78 -12.87
C LYS A 215 9.09 -10.99 -11.48
N LEU A 216 8.44 -10.50 -10.41
CA LEU A 216 8.97 -10.62 -9.04
C LEU A 216 8.81 -12.06 -8.50
N PRO A 217 9.81 -12.59 -7.77
CA PRO A 217 9.71 -13.93 -7.20
C PRO A 217 8.61 -14.02 -6.15
N VAL A 218 7.75 -15.03 -6.29
CA VAL A 218 6.67 -15.38 -5.36
C VAL A 218 6.88 -16.78 -4.81
N HIS A 219 6.36 -17.08 -3.61
CA HIS A 219 6.56 -18.39 -3.01
C HIS A 219 5.64 -19.46 -3.65
N GLY A 220 6.15 -20.69 -3.83
CA GLY A 220 5.37 -21.79 -4.44
C GLY A 220 4.13 -22.24 -3.65
N ALA A 221 4.04 -21.84 -2.37
CA ALA A 221 2.88 -22.04 -1.49
C ALA A 221 1.79 -20.94 -1.65
N ALA A 222 2.04 -19.90 -2.44
CA ALA A 222 1.03 -18.90 -2.76
C ALA A 222 0.10 -19.42 -3.88
N HIS A 223 -1.21 -19.31 -3.68
CA HIS A 223 -2.24 -19.67 -4.66
C HIS A 223 -3.19 -18.51 -4.99
N GLY A 224 -3.28 -17.50 -4.12
CA GLY A 224 -4.11 -16.32 -4.36
C GLY A 224 -3.54 -15.45 -5.46
N PHE A 225 -4.37 -15.09 -6.45
CA PHE A 225 -4.05 -14.13 -7.52
C PHE A 225 -2.88 -14.48 -8.47
N LEU A 226 -2.45 -15.74 -8.54
CA LEU A 226 -1.40 -16.18 -9.46
C LEU A 226 -1.99 -16.94 -10.66
N SER A 227 -1.36 -16.80 -11.83
CA SER A 227 -1.72 -17.59 -13.02
C SER A 227 -1.53 -19.09 -12.76
N ALA A 228 -2.37 -19.91 -13.40
CA ALA A 228 -2.48 -21.36 -13.17
C ALA A 228 -2.77 -21.79 -11.71
N ARG A 229 -3.05 -20.86 -10.79
CA ARG A 229 -3.51 -21.14 -9.42
C ARG A 229 -4.98 -20.76 -9.26
N SER A 230 -5.64 -21.43 -8.33
CA SER A 230 -7.07 -21.28 -8.05
C SER A 230 -7.44 -21.78 -6.66
N ILE A 231 -8.66 -21.47 -6.21
CA ILE A 231 -9.25 -22.03 -4.99
C ILE A 231 -9.27 -23.56 -4.96
N VAL A 232 -9.35 -24.23 -6.12
CA VAL A 232 -9.26 -25.70 -6.21
C VAL A 232 -7.82 -26.16 -5.94
N THR A 233 -6.83 -25.59 -6.64
CA THR A 233 -5.42 -25.97 -6.41
C THR A 233 -4.98 -25.70 -4.97
N ASN A 234 -5.55 -24.67 -4.33
CA ASN A 234 -5.31 -24.33 -2.94
C ASN A 234 -5.89 -25.38 -2.00
N ALA A 235 -7.19 -25.67 -2.12
CA ALA A 235 -7.89 -26.65 -1.29
C ALA A 235 -7.35 -28.08 -1.48
N GLN A 236 -6.90 -28.44 -2.68
CA GLN A 236 -6.45 -29.80 -3.02
C GLN A 236 -5.15 -30.23 -2.32
N VAL A 237 -4.28 -29.29 -1.90
CA VAL A 237 -3.07 -29.59 -1.09
C VAL A 237 -3.44 -30.22 0.26
N HIS A 238 -4.59 -29.82 0.79
CA HIS A 238 -5.12 -30.14 2.11
C HIS A 238 -6.25 -31.18 2.08
N ALA A 239 -6.55 -31.77 0.92
CA ALA A 239 -7.62 -32.77 0.81
C ALA A 239 -7.26 -34.05 1.56
N GLY A 240 -8.21 -34.62 2.32
CA GLY A 240 -7.98 -35.78 3.16
C GLY A 240 -7.04 -35.49 4.34
N ALA A 241 -7.14 -34.29 4.92
CA ALA A 241 -6.47 -33.94 6.16
C ALA A 241 -7.29 -34.40 7.37
N GLU A 242 -6.63 -34.85 8.43
CA GLU A 242 -7.34 -35.10 9.70
C GLU A 242 -7.60 -33.78 10.43
N VAL A 243 -6.66 -32.84 10.35
CA VAL A 243 -6.79 -31.49 10.93
C VAL A 243 -6.42 -30.42 9.91
N VAL A 244 -7.34 -29.48 9.70
CA VAL A 244 -7.12 -28.25 8.92
C VAL A 244 -7.19 -27.05 9.85
N ILE A 245 -6.15 -26.21 9.82
CA ILE A 245 -6.07 -24.97 10.59
C ILE A 245 -6.08 -23.81 9.60
N LYS A 246 -7.08 -22.94 9.72
CA LYS A 246 -7.20 -21.71 8.94
C LYS A 246 -6.85 -20.52 9.81
N VAL A 247 -5.94 -19.68 9.32
CA VAL A 247 -5.55 -18.41 9.94
C VAL A 247 -5.82 -17.28 8.94
N ASP A 248 -6.23 -16.13 9.44
CA ASP A 248 -6.57 -14.93 8.67
C ASP A 248 -5.68 -13.78 9.15
N ILE A 249 -5.17 -12.96 8.22
CA ILE A 249 -4.34 -11.80 8.56
C ILE A 249 -5.23 -10.57 8.72
N LYS A 250 -5.20 -9.94 9.91
CA LYS A 250 -5.94 -8.70 10.18
C LYS A 250 -5.41 -7.57 9.28
N ASP A 251 -6.35 -6.86 8.63
CA ASP A 251 -6.10 -5.65 7.83
C ASP A 251 -4.95 -5.78 6.82
N PHE A 252 -4.86 -6.94 6.16
CA PHE A 252 -3.77 -7.35 5.27
C PHE A 252 -3.34 -6.29 4.24
N PHE A 253 -4.25 -5.74 3.45
CA PHE A 253 -3.92 -4.70 2.46
C PHE A 253 -3.45 -3.37 3.11
N PRO A 254 -4.17 -2.79 4.10
CA PRO A 254 -3.67 -1.65 4.89
C PRO A 254 -2.31 -1.86 5.58
N SER A 255 -1.99 -3.07 6.06
CA SER A 255 -0.70 -3.37 6.70
C SER A 255 0.51 -3.28 5.75
N ILE A 256 0.26 -3.24 4.44
CA ILE A 256 1.28 -3.10 3.42
C ILE A 256 1.37 -1.62 3.01
N THR A 257 2.14 -0.88 3.81
CA THR A 257 2.36 0.55 3.65
C THR A 257 3.23 0.90 2.43
N TRP A 258 3.13 2.15 1.97
CA TRP A 258 3.96 2.73 0.91
C TRP A 258 5.47 2.49 1.12
N LYS A 259 5.97 2.61 2.35
CA LYS A 259 7.38 2.33 2.68
C LYS A 259 7.77 0.87 2.38
N ARG A 260 6.89 -0.11 2.65
CA ARG A 260 7.12 -1.53 2.32
C ARG A 260 7.12 -1.78 0.80
N VAL A 261 6.22 -1.15 0.06
CA VAL A 261 6.16 -1.23 -1.41
C VAL A 261 7.42 -0.62 -2.04
N LYS A 262 7.85 0.56 -1.57
CA LYS A 262 9.11 1.21 -2.00
C LYS A 262 10.33 0.32 -1.73
N GLY A 263 10.45 -0.21 -0.52
CA GLY A 263 11.55 -1.10 -0.13
C GLY A 263 11.62 -2.41 -0.95
N LEU A 264 10.47 -2.99 -1.30
CA LEU A 264 10.39 -4.11 -2.24
C LEU A 264 11.00 -3.75 -3.60
N LEU A 265 10.57 -2.63 -4.20
CA LEU A 265 11.02 -2.23 -5.52
C LEU A 265 12.53 -1.93 -5.56
N ARG A 266 13.07 -1.26 -4.52
CA ARG A 266 14.52 -1.03 -4.38
C ARG A 266 15.33 -2.32 -4.20
N LYS A 267 14.83 -3.25 -3.38
CA LYS A 267 15.43 -4.58 -3.20
C LYS A 267 15.52 -5.36 -4.52
N HIS A 268 14.63 -5.08 -5.47
CA HIS A 268 14.62 -5.65 -6.82
C HIS A 268 15.31 -4.79 -7.89
N GLY A 269 16.16 -3.84 -7.50
CA GLY A 269 17.09 -3.13 -8.40
C GLY A 269 16.60 -1.79 -8.96
N LEU A 270 15.36 -1.38 -8.66
CA LEU A 270 14.84 -0.08 -9.11
C LEU A 270 15.36 1.06 -8.21
N PRO A 271 15.92 2.15 -8.77
CA PRO A 271 16.51 3.22 -7.97
C PRO A 271 15.47 4.00 -7.16
N GLU A 272 15.93 4.65 -6.09
CA GLU A 272 15.14 5.41 -5.10
C GLU A 272 13.97 6.23 -5.69
N GLY A 273 14.23 7.04 -6.73
CA GLY A 273 13.21 7.88 -7.36
C GLY A 273 12.14 7.09 -8.13
N VAL A 274 12.56 6.10 -8.92
CA VAL A 274 11.64 5.22 -9.69
C VAL A 274 10.83 4.35 -8.74
N ALA A 275 11.45 3.78 -7.71
CA ALA A 275 10.77 3.02 -6.66
C ALA A 275 9.78 3.90 -5.87
N THR A 276 10.13 5.17 -5.60
CA THR A 276 9.23 6.15 -4.97
C THR A 276 8.02 6.45 -5.85
N LEU A 277 8.22 6.78 -7.13
CA LEU A 277 7.14 7.07 -8.08
C LEU A 277 6.19 5.87 -8.26
N LEU A 278 6.73 4.67 -8.50
CA LEU A 278 5.93 3.45 -8.70
C LEU A 278 5.18 3.01 -7.44
N SER A 279 5.77 3.20 -6.25
CA SER A 279 5.09 2.91 -4.98
C SER A 279 3.98 3.92 -4.65
N LEU A 280 4.13 5.19 -5.00
CA LEU A 280 3.06 6.20 -4.86
C LEU A 280 1.90 5.91 -5.81
N LEU A 281 2.20 5.56 -7.07
CA LEU A 281 1.22 5.15 -8.08
C LEU A 281 0.46 3.85 -7.72
N SER A 282 1.01 2.97 -6.88
CA SER A 282 0.40 1.67 -6.53
C SER A 282 -0.20 1.60 -5.12
N THR A 283 -0.15 2.71 -4.37
CA THR A 283 -0.77 2.87 -3.04
C THR A 283 -1.84 3.97 -3.07
N GLU A 284 -2.61 4.10 -1.98
CA GLU A 284 -3.40 5.30 -1.67
C GLU A 284 -3.58 5.44 -0.15
N ALA A 285 -3.86 6.66 0.33
CA ALA A 285 -4.28 6.87 1.71
C ALA A 285 -5.78 6.54 1.87
N PRO A 286 -6.25 5.98 3.00
CA PRO A 286 -7.68 6.01 3.31
C PRO A 286 -8.13 7.47 3.38
N ARG A 287 -9.26 7.81 2.73
CA ARG A 287 -9.78 9.18 2.68
C ARG A 287 -11.27 9.21 2.99
N ASP A 288 -11.64 10.14 3.87
CA ASP A 288 -13.04 10.50 4.13
C ASP A 288 -13.40 11.72 3.25
N VAL A 289 -14.68 11.82 2.87
CA VAL A 289 -15.20 12.87 1.98
C VAL A 289 -15.97 13.89 2.81
N VAL A 290 -15.55 15.15 2.76
CA VAL A 290 -16.10 16.25 3.56
C VAL A 290 -16.55 17.36 2.62
N GLN A 291 -17.73 17.94 2.84
CA GLN A 291 -18.12 19.19 2.19
C GLN A 291 -17.71 20.36 3.09
N PHE A 292 -16.97 21.32 2.55
CA PHE A 292 -16.52 22.49 3.30
C PHE A 292 -16.54 23.75 2.42
N ARG A 293 -17.19 24.82 2.88
CA ARG A 293 -17.40 26.09 2.13
C ARG A 293 -17.79 25.84 0.66
N GLY A 294 -18.81 24.99 0.45
CA GLY A 294 -19.32 24.61 -0.88
C GLY A 294 -18.43 23.70 -1.73
N LYS A 295 -17.30 23.21 -1.20
CA LYS A 295 -16.32 22.40 -1.95
C LYS A 295 -16.16 21.00 -1.34
N THR A 296 -16.12 19.99 -2.21
CA THR A 296 -15.83 18.61 -1.79
C THR A 296 -14.34 18.41 -1.58
N LEU A 297 -13.95 18.04 -0.37
CA LEU A 297 -12.59 17.75 0.05
C LEU A 297 -12.43 16.26 0.38
N TYR A 298 -11.26 15.71 0.09
CA TYR A 298 -10.90 14.32 0.35
C TYR A 298 -9.75 14.28 1.37
N VAL A 299 -10.09 14.17 2.65
CA VAL A 299 -9.14 14.25 3.78
C VAL A 299 -8.55 12.86 4.08
N ALA A 300 -7.23 12.75 4.09
CA ALA A 300 -6.54 11.51 4.44
C ALA A 300 -6.64 11.20 5.94
N LYS A 301 -6.97 9.94 6.25
CA LYS A 301 -7.18 9.40 7.61
C LYS A 301 -6.01 8.55 8.12
N GLY A 302 -4.89 8.53 7.38
CA GLY A 302 -3.75 7.70 7.71
C GLY A 302 -2.81 7.48 6.53
N PRO A 303 -1.73 6.70 6.73
CA PRO A 303 -0.65 6.54 5.77
C PRO A 303 -1.11 5.84 4.48
N ARG A 304 -0.39 6.12 3.37
CA ARG A 304 -0.57 5.41 2.10
C ARG A 304 -0.27 3.92 2.26
N ALA A 305 -1.19 3.07 1.83
CA ALA A 305 -1.08 1.60 1.83
C ALA A 305 -1.68 1.01 0.55
N LEU A 306 -1.69 -0.33 0.40
CA LEU A 306 -2.30 -0.96 -0.77
C LEU A 306 -3.83 -0.81 -0.76
N PRO A 307 -4.45 -0.21 -1.80
CA PRO A 307 -5.89 -0.12 -1.91
C PRO A 307 -6.49 -1.45 -2.36
N GLN A 308 -7.64 -1.80 -1.78
CA GLN A 308 -8.46 -2.93 -2.22
C GLN A 308 -9.20 -2.53 -3.50
N GLY A 309 -8.71 -2.95 -4.66
CA GLY A 309 -9.31 -2.63 -5.97
C GLY A 309 -8.32 -2.21 -7.07
N ALA A 310 -7.07 -1.88 -6.73
CA ALA A 310 -6.02 -1.68 -7.73
C ALA A 310 -5.49 -3.03 -8.28
N PRO A 311 -5.14 -3.11 -9.57
CA PRO A 311 -4.59 -4.34 -10.18
C PRO A 311 -3.17 -4.66 -9.70
N THR A 312 -2.45 -3.72 -9.09
CA THR A 312 -1.09 -3.90 -8.55
C THR A 312 -1.08 -4.57 -7.17
N SER A 313 -2.06 -4.28 -6.32
CA SER A 313 -2.12 -4.78 -4.94
C SER A 313 -2.00 -6.31 -4.84
N PRO A 314 -2.67 -7.12 -5.69
CA PRO A 314 -2.57 -8.59 -5.67
C PRO A 314 -1.15 -9.15 -5.92
N ALA A 315 -0.36 -8.52 -6.79
CA ALA A 315 1.00 -8.96 -7.07
C ALA A 315 1.98 -8.45 -5.99
N LEU A 316 1.78 -7.21 -5.52
CA LEU A 316 2.58 -6.63 -4.44
C LEU A 316 2.44 -7.39 -3.12
N THR A 317 1.24 -7.87 -2.76
CA THR A 317 1.08 -8.70 -1.56
C THR A 317 1.85 -10.01 -1.67
N ASN A 318 1.79 -10.70 -2.81
CA ASN A 318 2.49 -11.96 -3.02
C ASN A 318 4.03 -11.82 -3.03
N ALA A 319 4.56 -10.76 -3.65
CA ALA A 319 5.99 -10.49 -3.65
C ALA A 319 6.51 -10.11 -2.23
N ILE A 320 5.75 -9.32 -1.47
CA ILE A 320 6.10 -8.95 -0.09
C ILE A 320 6.00 -10.15 0.85
N CYS A 321 5.03 -11.04 0.65
CA CYS A 321 4.87 -12.25 1.46
C CYS A 321 5.93 -13.34 1.16
N LEU A 322 6.87 -13.15 0.22
CA LEU A 322 7.90 -14.16 -0.10
C LEU A 322 8.72 -14.60 1.13
N ARG A 323 9.03 -13.68 2.05
CA ARG A 323 9.79 -13.99 3.29
C ARG A 323 8.89 -14.67 4.34
N LEU A 324 7.68 -14.14 4.53
CA LEU A 324 6.62 -14.74 5.36
C LEU A 324 6.34 -16.19 4.96
N ASP A 325 6.06 -16.44 3.68
CA ASP A 325 5.73 -17.75 3.14
C ASP A 325 6.87 -18.76 3.31
N ARG A 326 8.14 -18.33 3.17
CA ARG A 326 9.31 -19.18 3.45
C ARG A 326 9.38 -19.58 4.93
N ARG A 327 9.21 -18.63 5.86
CA ARG A 327 9.21 -18.90 7.32
C ARG A 327 8.06 -19.82 7.72
N LEU A 328 6.85 -19.55 7.23
CA LEU A 328 5.66 -20.39 7.50
C LEU A 328 5.77 -21.79 6.88
N SER A 329 6.35 -21.92 5.68
CA SER A 329 6.61 -23.24 5.07
C SER A 329 7.66 -24.05 5.84
N GLY A 330 8.68 -23.38 6.39
CA GLY A 330 9.67 -24.01 7.28
C GLY A 330 9.03 -24.53 8.56
N LEU A 331 8.30 -23.67 9.28
CA LEU A 331 7.58 -24.02 10.51
C LEU A 331 6.58 -25.17 10.28
N ALA A 332 5.80 -25.09 9.20
CA ALA A 332 4.84 -26.13 8.85
C ALA A 332 5.55 -27.48 8.64
N ARG A 333 6.63 -27.51 7.83
CA ARG A 333 7.42 -28.73 7.59
C ARG A 333 8.01 -29.31 8.87
N SER A 334 8.57 -28.48 9.76
CA SER A 334 9.13 -28.95 11.04
C SER A 334 8.09 -29.53 12.02
N LEU A 335 6.80 -29.35 11.76
CA LEU A 335 5.70 -29.85 12.58
C LEU A 335 4.80 -30.86 11.82
N GLY A 336 5.22 -31.35 10.65
CA GLY A 336 4.45 -32.28 9.83
C GLY A 336 3.23 -31.68 9.11
N PHE A 337 3.12 -30.36 9.05
CA PHE A 337 2.02 -29.66 8.35
C PHE A 337 2.39 -29.31 6.90
N ARG A 338 1.39 -29.38 6.01
CA ARG A 338 1.38 -28.73 4.69
C ARG A 338 0.85 -27.31 4.84
N TYR A 339 1.34 -26.37 4.04
CA TYR A 339 0.97 -24.95 4.10
C TYR A 339 0.67 -24.38 2.70
N THR A 340 -0.38 -23.56 2.60
CA THR A 340 -0.63 -22.65 1.47
C THR A 340 -1.15 -21.28 1.94
N ARG A 341 -1.09 -20.28 1.04
CA ARG A 341 -1.70 -18.96 1.24
C ARG A 341 -2.55 -18.55 0.05
N TYR A 342 -3.77 -18.12 0.32
CA TYR A 342 -4.69 -17.53 -0.64
C TYR A 342 -5.02 -16.09 -0.20
N ALA A 343 -4.27 -15.11 -0.73
CA ALA A 343 -4.34 -13.71 -0.30
C ALA A 343 -4.00 -13.54 1.20
N ASP A 344 -4.99 -13.16 2.01
CA ASP A 344 -5.00 -13.00 3.47
C ASP A 344 -5.33 -14.30 4.24
N ASP A 345 -5.86 -15.32 3.55
CA ASP A 345 -6.14 -16.64 4.12
C ASP A 345 -4.89 -17.54 4.10
N LEU A 346 -4.34 -17.82 5.28
CA LEU A 346 -3.32 -18.84 5.51
C LEU A 346 -4.01 -20.17 5.83
N THR A 347 -3.58 -21.27 5.19
CA THR A 347 -4.14 -22.60 5.46
C THR A 347 -3.03 -23.60 5.74
N PHE A 348 -3.21 -24.37 6.80
CA PHE A 348 -2.33 -25.46 7.20
C PHE A 348 -3.14 -26.74 7.30
N SER A 349 -2.57 -27.88 6.90
CA SER A 349 -3.17 -29.18 7.17
C SER A 349 -2.15 -30.17 7.70
N TRP A 350 -2.62 -31.02 8.61
CA TRP A 350 -1.90 -32.19 9.06
C TRP A 350 -2.61 -33.45 8.55
N HIS A 351 -1.80 -34.41 8.11
CA HIS A 351 -2.23 -35.71 7.63
C HIS A 351 -1.46 -36.74 8.46
N PRO A 352 -2.13 -37.75 9.06
CA PRO A 352 -1.42 -38.82 9.73
C PRO A 352 -0.58 -39.61 8.71
N GLU A 353 0.68 -39.83 9.03
CA GLU A 353 1.51 -40.81 8.33
C GLU A 353 1.22 -42.22 8.91
N PRO A 354 1.45 -43.31 8.16
CA PRO A 354 1.28 -44.66 8.69
C PRO A 354 2.32 -44.95 9.78
N VAL A 355 1.91 -45.01 11.03
CA VAL A 355 2.78 -45.31 12.19
C VAL A 355 2.51 -46.72 12.72
N LEU A 356 3.44 -47.26 13.50
CA LEU A 356 3.31 -48.56 14.18
C LEU A 356 2.03 -48.62 15.04
N PRO A 357 1.32 -49.76 15.08
CA PRO A 357 0.13 -49.96 15.89
C PRO A 357 0.33 -49.52 17.35
N GLY A 358 -0.66 -48.83 17.91
CA GLY A 358 -0.59 -48.22 19.24
C GLY A 358 -0.04 -46.79 19.28
N THR A 359 0.57 -46.29 18.19
CA THR A 359 1.08 -44.91 18.12
C THR A 359 0.04 -43.97 17.51
N SER A 360 -0.51 -43.05 18.31
CA SER A 360 -1.45 -42.00 17.86
C SER A 360 -0.78 -40.63 17.87
N PRO A 361 0.02 -40.26 16.84
CA PRO A 361 0.72 -38.98 16.80
C PRO A 361 -0.26 -37.80 16.85
N GLN A 362 -0.06 -36.87 17.77
CA GLN A 362 -0.92 -35.68 17.88
C GLN A 362 -0.34 -34.50 17.09
N PRO A 363 -1.14 -33.81 16.25
CA PRO A 363 -0.67 -32.64 15.53
C PRO A 363 -0.29 -31.50 16.47
N GLY A 364 0.92 -30.95 16.29
CA GLY A 364 1.54 -29.87 17.08
C GLY A 364 0.87 -28.48 17.01
N THR A 365 -0.46 -28.46 16.99
CA THR A 365 -1.36 -27.32 16.74
C THR A 365 -1.05 -26.09 17.60
N GLY A 366 -0.80 -26.29 18.90
CA GLY A 366 -0.46 -25.18 19.80
C GLY A 366 0.91 -24.55 19.53
N ALA A 367 1.90 -25.36 19.16
CA ALA A 367 3.22 -24.88 18.77
C ALA A 367 3.16 -24.15 17.41
N LEU A 368 2.43 -24.71 16.45
CA LEU A 368 2.19 -24.10 15.15
C LEU A 368 1.53 -22.72 15.28
N LEU A 369 0.44 -22.60 16.06
CA LEU A 369 -0.26 -21.32 16.23
C LEU A 369 0.60 -20.24 16.91
N ARG A 370 1.42 -20.60 17.91
CA ARG A 370 2.38 -19.66 18.52
C ARG A 370 3.44 -19.21 17.50
N GLY A 371 4.02 -20.15 16.76
CA GLY A 371 5.03 -19.84 15.73
C GLY A 371 4.46 -19.01 14.58
N ILE A 372 3.21 -19.25 14.16
CA ILE A 372 2.50 -18.40 13.17
C ILE A 372 2.37 -16.96 13.70
N GLY A 373 2.00 -16.76 14.97
CA GLY A 373 1.91 -15.45 15.60
C GLY A 373 3.24 -14.69 15.54
N GLN A 374 4.30 -15.30 16.07
CA GLN A 374 5.66 -14.74 16.08
C GLN A 374 6.22 -14.46 14.68
N ILE A 375 5.89 -15.31 13.70
CA ILE A 375 6.30 -15.11 12.30
C ILE A 375 5.52 -13.97 11.65
N LEU A 376 4.20 -13.85 11.88
CA LEU A 376 3.40 -12.75 11.35
C LEU A 376 3.87 -11.39 11.89
N GLU A 377 4.02 -11.30 13.21
CA GLU A 377 4.48 -10.10 13.91
C GLU A 377 5.87 -9.68 13.41
N GLY A 378 6.83 -10.61 13.39
CA GLY A 378 8.17 -10.39 12.85
C GLY A 378 8.26 -10.22 11.33
N GLU A 379 7.15 -10.22 10.60
CA GLU A 379 7.03 -9.81 9.18
C GLU A 379 6.08 -8.61 9.01
N GLY A 380 5.68 -7.94 10.10
CA GLY A 380 4.82 -6.75 10.06
C GLY A 380 3.36 -7.05 9.70
N PHE A 381 2.78 -8.11 10.26
CA PHE A 381 1.39 -8.52 10.11
C PHE A 381 0.78 -8.93 11.46
N SER A 382 -0.55 -8.89 11.58
CA SER A 382 -1.25 -9.23 12.83
C SER A 382 -2.20 -10.41 12.66
N LEU A 383 -2.19 -11.33 13.63
CA LEU A 383 -3.04 -12.51 13.68
C LEU A 383 -4.51 -12.16 13.94
N ASN A 384 -5.43 -12.57 13.08
CA ASN A 384 -6.87 -12.45 13.35
C ASN A 384 -7.38 -13.64 14.17
N GLN A 385 -7.21 -13.57 15.49
CA GLN A 385 -7.66 -14.61 16.43
C GLN A 385 -9.16 -14.92 16.25
N ALA A 386 -10.01 -13.89 16.15
CA ALA A 386 -11.46 -14.03 15.99
C ALA A 386 -11.90 -14.78 14.71
N LYS A 387 -11.07 -14.79 13.65
CA LYS A 387 -11.28 -15.58 12.42
C LYS A 387 -10.47 -16.88 12.34
N THR A 388 -9.56 -17.15 13.28
CA THR A 388 -8.75 -18.38 13.28
C THR A 388 -9.62 -19.59 13.61
N ARG A 389 -9.50 -20.69 12.85
CA ARG A 389 -10.36 -21.89 12.99
C ARG A 389 -9.54 -23.17 12.90
N ILE A 390 -9.85 -24.12 13.77
CA ILE A 390 -9.32 -25.49 13.75
C ILE A 390 -10.49 -26.40 13.37
N MET A 391 -10.33 -27.24 12.35
CA MET A 391 -11.35 -28.14 11.82
C MET A 391 -10.77 -29.55 11.80
N ARG A 392 -11.34 -30.47 12.57
CA ARG A 392 -10.95 -31.89 12.62
C ARG A 392 -11.84 -32.71 11.67
N ASP A 393 -11.48 -33.93 11.29
CA ASP A 393 -12.22 -34.66 10.24
C ASP A 393 -13.69 -34.93 10.59
N GLY A 394 -14.02 -35.13 11.87
CA GLY A 394 -15.41 -35.21 12.35
C GLY A 394 -16.24 -33.91 12.21
N THR A 395 -15.65 -32.79 11.77
CA THR A 395 -16.36 -31.54 11.46
C THR A 395 -16.08 -31.07 10.03
N ARG A 396 -16.95 -30.20 9.50
CA ARG A 396 -16.90 -29.74 8.10
C ARG A 396 -15.67 -28.86 7.84
N GLN A 397 -14.60 -29.45 7.33
CA GLN A 397 -13.40 -28.76 6.86
C GLN A 397 -13.69 -28.04 5.53
N ALA A 398 -13.56 -26.71 5.53
CA ALA A 398 -13.80 -25.90 4.33
C ALA A 398 -12.67 -24.90 4.05
N ILE A 399 -12.09 -24.96 2.86
CA ILE A 399 -10.98 -24.11 2.39
C ILE A 399 -11.45 -23.37 1.14
N THR A 400 -11.38 -22.03 1.15
CA THR A 400 -11.78 -21.17 0.01
C THR A 400 -13.15 -21.52 -0.62
N GLY A 401 -14.09 -22.00 0.20
CA GLY A 401 -15.45 -22.41 -0.21
C GLY A 401 -15.63 -23.89 -0.58
N LEU A 402 -14.54 -24.65 -0.72
CA LEU A 402 -14.52 -26.07 -1.07
C LEU A 402 -14.39 -26.96 0.17
N ILE A 403 -14.96 -28.15 0.14
CA ILE A 403 -14.89 -29.15 1.21
C ILE A 403 -13.70 -30.07 1.00
N VAL A 404 -12.92 -30.32 2.05
CA VAL A 404 -11.64 -31.05 1.97
C VAL A 404 -11.52 -32.26 2.90
N ASN A 405 -12.55 -32.53 3.71
CA ASN A 405 -12.68 -33.75 4.52
C ASN A 405 -12.37 -35.04 3.74
N GLY A 406 -12.18 -36.13 4.49
CA GLY A 406 -12.14 -37.48 3.94
C GLY A 406 -13.22 -37.78 2.90
N ALA A 407 -12.90 -38.68 1.98
CA ALA A 407 -13.82 -39.23 1.00
C ALA A 407 -13.63 -40.75 0.97
N PRO A 408 -14.69 -41.56 0.90
CA PRO A 408 -14.57 -42.91 0.38
C PRO A 408 -13.92 -42.84 -1.01
N GLY A 409 -12.80 -43.53 -1.20
CA GLY A 409 -11.95 -43.39 -2.39
C GLY A 409 -10.91 -42.26 -2.26
N LYS A 410 -10.88 -41.33 -3.22
CA LYS A 410 -9.77 -40.36 -3.37
C LYS A 410 -10.02 -39.03 -2.64
N ALA A 411 -9.05 -38.64 -1.82
CA ALA A 411 -8.97 -37.33 -1.18
C ALA A 411 -9.01 -36.19 -2.21
N THR A 412 -10.13 -35.49 -2.29
CA THR A 412 -10.42 -34.46 -3.30
C THR A 412 -11.14 -33.25 -2.71
N ALA A 413 -10.73 -32.06 -3.14
CA ALA A 413 -11.42 -30.80 -2.85
C ALA A 413 -12.72 -30.71 -3.68
N ARG A 414 -13.87 -30.58 -3.01
CA ARG A 414 -15.20 -30.77 -3.62
C ARG A 414 -16.12 -29.58 -3.38
N VAL A 415 -16.96 -29.24 -4.35
CA VAL A 415 -18.08 -28.28 -4.16
C VAL A 415 -19.02 -28.81 -3.06
N PRO A 416 -19.54 -27.97 -2.14
CA PRO A 416 -20.45 -28.41 -1.10
C PRO A 416 -21.69 -29.14 -1.64
N ARG A 417 -22.07 -30.25 -1.00
CA ARG A 417 -23.25 -31.08 -1.39
C ARG A 417 -24.53 -30.26 -1.56
N GLU A 418 -24.72 -29.25 -0.72
CA GLU A 418 -25.87 -28.35 -0.80
C GLU A 418 -25.88 -27.49 -2.07
N THR A 419 -24.75 -26.88 -2.45
CA THR A 419 -24.63 -26.10 -3.69
C THR A 419 -24.91 -26.97 -4.92
N LEU A 420 -24.43 -28.22 -4.91
CA LEU A 420 -24.71 -29.20 -5.96
C LEU A 420 -26.20 -29.62 -5.98
N ARG A 421 -26.84 -29.77 -4.82
CA ARG A 421 -28.28 -30.05 -4.68
C ARG A 421 -29.13 -28.89 -5.24
N GLN A 422 -28.80 -27.66 -4.87
CA GLN A 422 -29.48 -26.44 -5.34
C GLN A 422 -29.37 -26.30 -6.87
N LEU A 423 -28.16 -26.44 -7.43
CA LEU A 423 -27.92 -26.39 -8.87
C LEU A 423 -28.71 -27.46 -9.64
N ARG A 424 -28.72 -28.72 -9.15
CA ARG A 424 -29.49 -29.81 -9.76
C ARG A 424 -31.00 -29.55 -9.74
N ALA A 425 -31.52 -29.02 -8.64
CA ALA A 425 -32.94 -28.66 -8.51
C ALA A 425 -33.33 -27.51 -9.45
N ALA A 426 -32.48 -26.48 -9.59
CA ALA A 426 -32.71 -25.38 -10.52
C ALA A 426 -32.76 -25.86 -11.98
N ILE A 427 -31.79 -26.67 -12.42
CA ILE A 427 -31.75 -27.25 -13.78
C ILE A 427 -33.00 -28.12 -14.02
N HIS A 428 -33.34 -29.02 -13.10
CA HIS A 428 -34.54 -29.87 -13.21
C HIS A 428 -35.84 -29.06 -13.31
N ASN A 429 -35.96 -27.97 -12.54
CA ASN A 429 -37.14 -27.10 -12.62
C ASN A 429 -37.25 -26.41 -13.99
N ARG A 430 -36.13 -25.97 -14.60
CA ARG A 430 -36.11 -25.39 -15.95
C ARG A 430 -36.45 -26.41 -17.04
N GLU A 431 -35.95 -27.65 -16.91
CA GLU A 431 -36.32 -28.77 -17.80
C GLU A 431 -37.84 -29.00 -17.76
N ALA A 432 -38.40 -29.11 -16.55
CA ALA A 432 -39.84 -29.23 -16.28
C ALA A 432 -40.66 -27.94 -16.53
N GLY A 433 -40.13 -26.96 -17.27
CA GLY A 433 -40.84 -25.75 -17.71
C GLY A 433 -41.17 -24.74 -16.62
N LYS A 434 -40.71 -24.94 -15.37
CA LYS A 434 -41.00 -24.03 -14.25
C LYS A 434 -40.09 -22.79 -14.30
N PRO A 435 -40.59 -21.61 -13.91
CA PRO A 435 -39.74 -20.46 -13.69
C PRO A 435 -38.70 -20.78 -12.60
N GLY A 436 -37.45 -20.39 -12.86
CA GLY A 436 -36.40 -20.37 -11.85
C GLY A 436 -36.59 -19.22 -10.87
N ARG A 437 -35.66 -19.07 -9.92
CA ARG A 437 -35.73 -18.01 -8.91
C ARG A 437 -35.61 -16.62 -9.55
N PRO A 438 -36.16 -15.55 -8.94
CA PRO A 438 -35.94 -14.18 -9.40
C PRO A 438 -34.45 -13.88 -9.57
N GLY A 439 -34.04 -13.47 -10.77
CA GLY A 439 -32.64 -13.23 -11.16
C GLY A 439 -31.83 -14.46 -11.59
N GLU A 440 -32.34 -15.69 -11.48
CA GLU A 440 -31.62 -16.94 -11.76
C GLU A 440 -31.64 -17.29 -13.25
N GLY A 441 -30.79 -16.63 -14.03
CA GLY A 441 -30.61 -16.89 -15.47
C GLY A 441 -29.79 -18.15 -15.79
N LEU A 442 -29.93 -18.69 -17.01
CA LEU A 442 -29.18 -19.87 -17.46
C LEU A 442 -27.66 -19.67 -17.36
N GLU A 443 -27.14 -18.47 -17.64
CA GLU A 443 -25.72 -18.16 -17.51
C GLU A 443 -25.21 -18.20 -16.05
N GLN A 444 -26.07 -17.95 -15.07
CA GLN A 444 -25.72 -18.16 -13.65
C GLN A 444 -25.58 -19.65 -13.34
N LEU A 445 -26.51 -20.48 -13.83
CA LEU A 445 -26.43 -21.93 -13.71
C LEU A 445 -25.20 -22.48 -14.45
N ARG A 446 -24.87 -21.92 -15.63
CA ARG A 446 -23.67 -22.24 -16.41
C ARG A 446 -22.39 -21.95 -15.62
N GLY A 447 -22.30 -20.78 -14.98
CA GLY A 447 -21.19 -20.42 -14.10
C GLY A 447 -21.06 -21.36 -12.90
N MET A 448 -22.19 -21.76 -12.28
CA MET A 448 -22.18 -22.73 -11.19
C MET A 448 -21.78 -24.15 -11.64
N ALA A 449 -22.22 -24.59 -12.83
CA ALA A 449 -21.83 -25.87 -13.41
C ALA A 449 -20.34 -25.89 -13.84
N ALA A 450 -19.82 -24.78 -14.35
CA ALA A 450 -18.39 -24.59 -14.60
C ALA A 450 -17.57 -24.63 -13.30
N PHE A 451 -18.06 -24.05 -12.21
CA PHE A 451 -17.41 -24.18 -10.89
C PHE A 451 -17.40 -25.63 -10.38
N VAL A 452 -18.48 -26.41 -10.61
CA VAL A 452 -18.45 -27.86 -10.35
C VAL A 452 -17.41 -28.56 -11.23
N HIS A 453 -17.34 -28.23 -12.54
CA HIS A 453 -16.36 -28.79 -13.48
C HIS A 453 -14.90 -28.57 -13.04
N MET A 454 -14.59 -27.45 -12.37
CA MET A 454 -13.25 -27.20 -11.81
C MET A 454 -12.84 -28.21 -10.71
N THR A 455 -13.80 -28.89 -10.07
CA THR A 455 -13.54 -29.91 -9.02
C THR A 455 -13.84 -31.34 -9.48
N ASP A 456 -14.77 -31.50 -10.41
CA ASP A 456 -15.32 -32.76 -10.88
C ASP A 456 -15.75 -32.57 -12.34
N ALA A 457 -14.79 -32.77 -13.25
CA ALA A 457 -14.99 -32.51 -14.67
C ALA A 457 -16.13 -33.36 -15.26
N ALA A 458 -16.28 -34.61 -14.82
CA ALA A 458 -17.33 -35.52 -15.28
C ALA A 458 -18.72 -35.02 -14.90
N ARG A 459 -18.97 -34.70 -13.61
CA ARG A 459 -20.27 -34.15 -13.17
C ARG A 459 -20.50 -32.75 -13.73
N GLY A 460 -19.45 -31.93 -13.84
CA GLY A 460 -19.53 -30.59 -14.43
C GLY A 460 -19.95 -30.62 -15.89
N LYS A 461 -19.34 -31.50 -16.72
CA LYS A 461 -19.69 -31.66 -18.14
C LYS A 461 -21.13 -32.12 -18.32
N ALA A 462 -21.61 -33.05 -17.49
CA ALA A 462 -23.00 -33.52 -17.51
C ALA A 462 -24.01 -32.44 -17.10
N LEU A 463 -23.64 -31.52 -16.21
CA LEU A 463 -24.49 -30.37 -15.83
C LEU A 463 -24.49 -29.29 -16.91
N LEU A 464 -23.34 -28.99 -17.51
CA LEU A 464 -23.21 -28.03 -18.61
C LEU A 464 -24.03 -28.46 -19.83
N ALA A 465 -23.94 -29.73 -20.25
CA ALA A 465 -24.69 -30.26 -21.39
C ALA A 465 -26.22 -30.09 -21.23
N ARG A 466 -26.75 -30.23 -20.01
CA ARG A 466 -28.18 -29.99 -19.71
C ARG A 466 -28.55 -28.51 -19.82
N ILE A 467 -27.67 -27.61 -19.37
CA ILE A 467 -27.87 -26.16 -19.47
C ILE A 467 -27.77 -25.69 -20.93
N ASP A 468 -26.85 -26.26 -21.72
CA ASP A 468 -26.73 -25.98 -23.15
C ASP A 468 -27.95 -26.47 -23.94
N ALA A 469 -28.53 -27.62 -23.58
CA ALA A 469 -29.79 -28.10 -24.16
C ALA A 469 -30.99 -27.18 -23.81
N LEU A 470 -31.07 -26.67 -22.57
CA LEU A 470 -32.05 -25.64 -22.19
C LEU A 470 -31.86 -24.35 -22.99
N ALA A 471 -30.62 -23.88 -23.13
CA ALA A 471 -30.28 -22.68 -23.88
C ALA A 471 -30.48 -22.82 -25.40
N ALA A 472 -30.67 -24.03 -25.92
CA ALA A 472 -31.13 -24.30 -27.27
C ALA A 472 -32.67 -24.29 -27.36
N ARG A 473 -33.38 -24.87 -26.39
CA ARG A 473 -34.85 -24.84 -26.34
C ARG A 473 -35.41 -23.42 -26.16
N ASP A 474 -34.72 -22.56 -25.41
CA ASP A 474 -35.14 -21.18 -25.19
C ASP A 474 -34.77 -20.23 -26.37
N LYS A 475 -34.39 -20.78 -27.55
CA LYS A 475 -34.00 -20.05 -28.77
C LYS A 475 -34.74 -20.46 -30.04
N GLY A 476 -35.61 -21.48 -29.96
CA GLY A 476 -36.44 -21.96 -31.06
C GLY A 476 -37.91 -21.90 -30.69
#